data_AF-A0A955RDW6-F1
#
_entry.id   AF-A0A955RDW6-F1
#
_cell.length_a   1.000
_cell.length_b   1.000
_cell.length_c   1.000
_cell.angle_alpha   90.00
_cell.angle_beta   90.00
_cell.angle_gamma   90.00
#
_symmetry.space_group_name_H-M   'P 1'
#
loop_
_entity.id
_entity.type
_entity.pdbx_description
1 polymer ?
#
loop_
_entity_poly.entity_id
_entity_poly.type
_entity_poly.pdbx_seq_one_letter_code
_entity_poly.pdbx_strand_id
1 'polypeptide(L)'
;MLRNRWLARNLHVWYHPSYRLPLASAVGAPADPRRADDALTWASWTGLVTPARLHTPTELSFDDAELVHDPAWIASLDRPEVVAHVLGTEPERLSVRDVLQTWRAACGGTLDAARHVVRTHGRAVNLLGGFHHAEPDKGGGFCALDDVAIAIARLRRDGFSGRVVVVDLDAHPPDGIVACLRDDAAVTVLSLSTASEWSIQSGGSIRVVDERVPAGSTDTAYLEAVGRLLRHTHRAELAFYLAGADPMQGDRLGGLAVSLDGLRERDRLVVARLGGTPLVILPAGGYAPESWKVLAHTMAVAAGSAATVTDAFDPLRHRTAAVARRLAPGQLGGPEEGELLTEAEMMAALGMPGPGEPRFLGYYTRHGLEYALHAYGYLPTLQRLGFRQVEIEVTSGRGPDRMVISAMVGGERQVLVDLAASVRRLEKWRVLFVEWLELRDPRVPFSPARPRLPGQQLPGLGMAEETVQLLVRAAERLGLDGVSFVPAHYHVAWMARDRLRFVDPERRGQFDALVQHLRDVPLLDASRMLGGRGLQVEHGEPVTWTPAEMAVALDPGLQARLDQGARQARHAKEALLDRLLPVSPPTPARATRGGPHPAGPA
;
A
#
# COMPACT_ATOMS: atom_id res chain seq x y z
N MET A 1 -3.27 40.71 -8.48
CA MET A 1 -3.55 39.25 -8.38
C MET A 1 -3.39 38.50 -9.72
N LEU A 2 -2.35 38.78 -10.54
CA LEU A 2 -2.18 38.12 -11.86
C LEU A 2 -0.73 37.71 -12.21
N ARG A 3 0.16 37.56 -11.21
CA ARG A 3 1.50 36.99 -11.38
C ARG A 3 1.60 35.72 -10.53
N ASN A 4 1.42 34.54 -11.17
CA ASN A 4 1.96 33.22 -10.75
C ASN A 4 1.24 32.00 -11.39
N ARG A 5 0.33 32.18 -12.35
CA ARG A 5 -0.23 31.04 -13.10
C ARG A 5 0.73 30.38 -14.10
N TRP A 6 1.87 31.00 -14.40
CA TRP A 6 2.86 30.50 -15.37
C TRP A 6 3.96 29.60 -14.76
N LEU A 7 3.91 29.34 -13.44
CA LEU A 7 4.90 28.54 -12.72
C LEU A 7 4.45 27.11 -12.38
N ALA A 8 3.27 26.68 -12.81
CA ALA A 8 2.89 25.26 -12.84
C ALA A 8 3.69 24.52 -13.95
N ARG A 9 5.01 24.47 -13.80
CA ARG A 9 5.95 23.91 -14.77
C ARG A 9 5.94 22.38 -14.70
N ASN A 10 5.60 21.75 -15.83
CA ASN A 10 6.27 20.60 -16.44
C ASN A 10 6.66 19.40 -15.55
N LEU A 11 5.88 19.03 -14.53
CA LEU A 11 6.12 17.75 -13.87
C LEU A 11 5.63 16.61 -14.78
N HIS A 12 6.57 15.85 -15.33
CA HIS A 12 6.29 14.60 -16.03
C HIS A 12 6.47 13.44 -15.06
N VAL A 13 5.55 12.48 -15.11
CA VAL A 13 5.50 11.37 -14.14
C VAL A 13 5.51 10.05 -14.89
N TRP A 14 6.39 9.15 -14.50
CA TRP A 14 6.44 7.78 -14.99
C TRP A 14 5.80 6.84 -13.98
N TYR A 15 4.90 6.00 -14.47
CA TYR A 15 4.15 5.05 -13.66
C TYR A 15 3.79 3.83 -14.48
N HIS A 16 3.89 2.66 -13.87
CA HIS A 16 3.36 1.42 -14.41
C HIS A 16 2.45 0.73 -13.40
N PRO A 17 1.35 0.08 -13.81
CA PRO A 17 0.51 -0.72 -12.91
C PRO A 17 1.23 -1.87 -12.18
N SER A 18 2.43 -2.25 -12.62
CA SER A 18 3.30 -3.22 -11.92
C SER A 18 4.15 -2.58 -10.82
N TYR A 19 4.06 -1.26 -10.54
CA TYR A 19 4.78 -0.59 -9.44
C TYR A 19 4.23 -0.97 -8.05
N ARG A 20 3.94 -2.26 -7.89
CA ARG A 20 3.42 -2.93 -6.71
C ARG A 20 4.24 -4.21 -6.58
N LEU A 21 5.18 -4.24 -5.65
CA LEU A 21 5.88 -5.50 -5.37
C LEU A 21 4.82 -6.52 -4.89
N PRO A 22 4.78 -7.75 -5.43
CA PRO A 22 3.77 -8.76 -5.11
C PRO A 22 4.02 -9.41 -3.73
N LEU A 23 4.19 -8.60 -2.69
CA LEU A 23 4.53 -9.01 -1.33
C LEU A 23 3.31 -9.01 -0.38
N ALA A 24 2.12 -8.65 -0.86
CA ALA A 24 0.96 -8.31 -0.04
C ALA A 24 0.34 -9.48 0.76
N SER A 25 0.80 -10.72 0.59
CA SER A 25 0.42 -11.86 1.46
C SER A 25 1.46 -12.18 2.55
N ALA A 26 2.67 -11.59 2.47
CA ALA A 26 3.73 -11.82 3.44
C ALA A 26 3.57 -10.87 4.64
N VAL A 27 3.17 -11.44 5.77
CA VAL A 27 3.26 -10.74 7.06
C VAL A 27 4.70 -10.29 7.27
N GLY A 28 4.89 -8.99 7.51
CA GLY A 28 6.21 -8.39 7.71
C GLY A 28 6.87 -7.84 6.45
N ALA A 29 6.23 -7.87 5.28
CA ALA A 29 6.73 -7.15 4.10
C ALA A 29 6.93 -5.67 4.45
N PRO A 30 8.17 -5.14 4.39
CA PRO A 30 8.44 -3.79 4.89
C PRO A 30 7.84 -2.71 3.98
N ALA A 31 7.77 -2.97 2.67
CA ALA A 31 7.35 -1.99 1.68
C ALA A 31 5.82 -1.96 1.48
N ASP A 32 5.23 -0.76 1.49
CA ASP A 32 3.85 -0.53 1.06
C ASP A 32 3.73 -0.75 -0.46
N PRO A 33 3.03 -1.80 -0.93
CA PRO A 33 2.94 -2.12 -2.35
C PRO A 33 2.08 -1.11 -3.13
N ARG A 34 1.44 -0.13 -2.49
CA ARG A 34 0.54 0.84 -3.14
C ARG A 34 1.02 2.27 -3.10
N ARG A 35 2.21 2.49 -2.54
CA ARG A 35 2.81 3.81 -2.40
C ARG A 35 2.71 4.66 -3.67
N ALA A 36 3.05 4.06 -4.81
CA ALA A 36 2.97 4.71 -6.13
C ALA A 36 1.52 5.04 -6.53
N ASP A 37 0.59 4.09 -6.37
CA ASP A 37 -0.80 4.29 -6.77
C ASP A 37 -1.48 5.38 -5.95
N ASP A 38 -1.22 5.41 -4.64
CA ASP A 38 -1.88 6.28 -3.68
C ASP A 38 -1.40 7.72 -3.85
N ALA A 39 -0.09 7.91 -4.00
CA ALA A 39 0.50 9.18 -4.37
C ALA A 39 -0.03 9.68 -5.72
N LEU A 40 -0.09 8.82 -6.75
CA LEU A 40 -0.64 9.19 -8.06
C LEU A 40 -2.12 9.53 -7.99
N THR A 41 -2.90 8.80 -7.20
CA THR A 41 -4.33 9.06 -7.02
C THR A 41 -4.56 10.46 -6.44
N TRP A 42 -3.80 10.83 -5.41
CA TRP A 42 -3.84 12.17 -4.83
C TRP A 42 -3.37 13.26 -5.81
N ALA A 43 -2.26 13.03 -6.51
CA ALA A 43 -1.73 13.99 -7.47
C ALA A 43 -2.65 14.21 -8.68
N SER A 44 -3.36 13.16 -9.11
CA SER A 44 -4.38 13.26 -10.16
C SER A 44 -5.61 14.00 -9.67
N TRP A 45 -6.06 13.72 -8.44
CA TRP A 45 -7.23 14.36 -7.84
C TRP A 45 -7.03 15.87 -7.62
N THR A 46 -5.83 16.27 -7.19
CA THR A 46 -5.46 17.69 -7.02
C THR A 46 -5.14 18.40 -8.34
N GLY A 47 -5.07 17.68 -9.46
CA GLY A 47 -4.70 18.22 -10.77
C GLY A 47 -3.21 18.55 -10.91
N LEU A 48 -2.36 18.09 -9.98
CA LEU A 48 -0.90 18.22 -10.07
C LEU A 48 -0.34 17.43 -11.26
N VAL A 49 -0.92 16.26 -11.52
CA VAL A 49 -0.56 15.38 -12.63
C VAL A 49 -1.78 15.21 -13.51
N THR A 50 -1.61 15.46 -14.81
CA THR A 50 -2.64 15.26 -15.83
C THR A 50 -2.30 14.03 -16.68
N PRO A 51 -3.29 13.39 -17.33
CA PRO A 51 -3.03 12.24 -18.19
C PRO A 51 -2.00 12.52 -19.30
N ALA A 52 -1.94 13.74 -19.83
CA ALA A 52 -0.97 14.13 -20.86
C ALA A 52 0.48 14.21 -20.36
N ARG A 53 0.71 14.16 -19.04
CA ARG A 53 2.04 14.17 -18.41
C ARG A 53 2.35 12.89 -17.64
N LEU A 54 1.45 11.92 -17.70
CA LEU A 54 1.62 10.60 -17.14
C LEU A 54 2.10 9.66 -18.25
N HIS A 55 3.27 9.07 -18.06
CA HIS A 55 3.92 8.22 -19.05
C HIS A 55 4.03 6.79 -18.53
N THR A 56 3.82 5.84 -19.42
CA THR A 56 4.13 4.43 -19.17
C THR A 56 5.61 4.20 -19.51
N PRO A 57 6.40 3.62 -18.60
CA PRO A 57 7.82 3.34 -18.86
C PRO A 57 7.99 2.24 -19.90
N THR A 58 9.08 2.33 -20.65
CA THR A 58 9.63 1.21 -21.43
C THR A 58 10.28 0.24 -20.45
N GLU A 59 10.02 -1.07 -20.54
CA GLU A 59 10.72 -2.04 -19.70
C GLU A 59 12.22 -2.08 -20.06
N LEU A 60 13.09 -2.08 -19.04
CA LEU A 60 14.54 -2.16 -19.23
C LEU A 60 14.94 -3.47 -19.94
N SER A 61 15.85 -3.40 -20.91
CA SER A 61 16.46 -4.61 -21.51
C SER A 61 17.53 -5.21 -20.60
N PHE A 62 17.82 -6.51 -20.78
CA PHE A 62 18.93 -7.14 -20.08
C PHE A 62 20.28 -6.56 -20.53
N ASP A 63 20.45 -6.28 -21.83
CA ASP A 63 21.65 -5.60 -22.36
C ASP A 63 21.96 -4.27 -21.66
N ASP A 64 20.93 -3.51 -21.30
CA ASP A 64 21.11 -2.24 -20.59
C ASP A 64 21.41 -2.48 -19.10
N ALA A 65 20.86 -3.52 -18.49
CA ALA A 65 21.17 -3.92 -17.11
C ALA A 65 22.64 -4.39 -16.98
N GLU A 66 23.13 -5.15 -17.97
CA GLU A 66 24.51 -5.66 -18.04
C GLU A 66 25.57 -4.55 -18.28
N LEU A 67 25.15 -3.30 -18.47
CA LEU A 67 26.10 -2.17 -18.51
C LEU A 67 26.75 -1.91 -17.15
N VAL A 68 26.10 -2.29 -16.05
CA VAL A 68 26.60 -2.08 -14.68
C VAL A 68 26.58 -3.33 -13.82
N HIS A 69 25.70 -4.30 -14.13
CA HIS A 69 25.64 -5.57 -13.42
C HIS A 69 26.36 -6.69 -14.17
N ASP A 70 26.91 -7.63 -13.42
CA ASP A 70 27.49 -8.86 -13.96
C ASP A 70 26.39 -9.69 -14.68
N PRO A 71 26.62 -10.14 -15.93
CA PRO A 71 25.72 -11.05 -16.62
C PRO A 71 25.33 -12.29 -15.80
N ALA A 72 26.23 -12.82 -14.96
CA ALA A 72 25.93 -13.93 -14.07
C ALA A 72 24.91 -13.57 -12.98
N TRP A 73 24.97 -12.35 -12.44
CA TRP A 73 23.97 -11.84 -11.50
C TRP A 73 22.62 -11.69 -12.20
N ILE A 74 22.58 -11.06 -13.38
CA ILE A 74 21.35 -10.89 -14.17
C ILE A 74 20.71 -12.24 -14.50
N ALA A 75 21.49 -13.22 -14.94
CA ALA A 75 21.00 -14.57 -15.22
C ALA A 75 20.45 -15.28 -13.98
N SER A 76 20.98 -14.97 -12.79
CA SER A 76 20.52 -15.59 -11.53
C SER A 76 19.13 -15.14 -11.09
N LEU A 77 18.65 -13.99 -11.58
CA LEU A 77 17.37 -13.40 -11.17
C LEU A 77 16.13 -14.18 -11.64
N ASP A 78 16.28 -15.18 -12.50
CA ASP A 78 15.19 -16.11 -12.86
C ASP A 78 14.93 -17.16 -11.75
N ARG A 79 15.80 -17.22 -10.73
CA ARG A 79 15.68 -18.17 -9.63
C ARG A 79 14.85 -17.61 -8.47
N PRO A 80 13.79 -18.30 -8.02
CA PRO A 80 12.98 -17.87 -6.89
C PRO A 80 13.76 -17.60 -5.61
N GLU A 81 14.80 -18.41 -5.31
CA GLU A 81 15.60 -18.25 -4.09
C GLU A 81 16.39 -16.95 -4.07
N VAL A 82 16.91 -16.53 -5.23
CA VAL A 82 17.66 -15.28 -5.38
C VAL A 82 16.74 -14.09 -5.19
N VAL A 83 15.59 -14.09 -5.88
CA VAL A 83 14.60 -13.01 -5.77
C VAL A 83 14.04 -12.89 -4.36
N ALA A 84 13.76 -14.03 -3.71
CA ALA A 84 13.28 -14.09 -2.34
C ALA A 84 14.30 -13.52 -1.36
N HIS A 85 15.59 -13.85 -1.54
CA HIS A 85 16.68 -13.30 -0.74
C HIS A 85 16.75 -11.77 -0.85
N VAL A 86 16.73 -11.22 -2.06
CA VAL A 86 16.77 -9.75 -2.28
C VAL A 86 15.58 -9.05 -1.60
N LEU A 87 14.40 -9.67 -1.63
CA LEU A 87 13.18 -9.12 -1.04
C LEU A 87 12.97 -9.44 0.44
N GLY A 88 13.84 -10.25 1.05
CA GLY A 88 13.70 -10.69 2.45
C GLY A 88 12.41 -11.48 2.71
N THR A 89 12.02 -12.36 1.78
CA THR A 89 10.80 -13.18 1.87
C THR A 89 11.09 -14.65 1.50
N GLU A 90 10.06 -15.49 1.49
CA GLU A 90 10.14 -16.90 1.09
C GLU A 90 9.86 -17.07 -0.42
N PRO A 91 10.57 -17.97 -1.14
CA PRO A 91 10.40 -18.19 -2.58
C PRO A 91 8.96 -18.54 -3.02
N GLU A 92 8.24 -19.29 -2.20
CA GLU A 92 6.88 -19.75 -2.52
C GLU A 92 5.83 -18.63 -2.48
N ARG A 93 6.21 -17.46 -1.94
CA ARG A 93 5.32 -16.31 -1.75
C ARG A 93 5.33 -15.32 -2.90
N LEU A 94 6.18 -15.51 -3.91
CA LEU A 94 6.36 -14.54 -4.98
C LEU A 94 6.28 -15.17 -6.37
N SER A 95 5.94 -14.34 -7.35
CA SER A 95 6.12 -14.66 -8.76
C SER A 95 7.38 -13.96 -9.25
N VAL A 96 8.43 -14.72 -9.58
CA VAL A 96 9.69 -14.19 -10.12
C VAL A 96 9.43 -13.29 -11.33
N ARG A 97 8.59 -13.74 -12.26
CA ARG A 97 8.18 -12.95 -13.44
C ARG A 97 7.61 -11.59 -13.06
N ASP A 98 6.63 -11.56 -12.14
CA ASP A 98 5.93 -10.31 -11.80
C ASP A 98 6.87 -9.36 -11.04
N VAL A 99 7.74 -9.89 -10.16
CA VAL A 99 8.80 -9.10 -9.49
C VAL A 99 9.79 -8.52 -10.50
N LEU A 100 10.30 -9.34 -11.42
CA LEU A 100 11.23 -8.87 -12.44
C LEU A 100 10.61 -7.82 -13.37
N GLN A 101 9.32 -7.98 -13.70
CA GLN A 101 8.59 -6.96 -14.43
C GLN A 101 8.54 -5.65 -13.65
N THR A 102 8.27 -5.69 -12.34
CA THR A 102 8.30 -4.49 -11.48
C THR A 102 9.66 -3.81 -11.50
N TRP A 103 10.75 -4.55 -11.25
CA TRP A 103 12.10 -3.98 -11.26
C TRP A 103 12.47 -3.40 -12.63
N ARG A 104 12.25 -4.15 -13.72
CA ARG A 104 12.59 -3.69 -15.09
C ARG A 104 11.76 -2.50 -15.54
N ALA A 105 10.47 -2.45 -15.21
CA ALA A 105 9.62 -1.30 -15.50
C ALA A 105 10.07 -0.07 -14.71
N ALA A 106 10.42 -0.23 -13.43
CA ALA A 106 10.95 0.86 -12.61
C ALA A 106 12.29 1.38 -13.14
N CYS A 107 13.26 0.51 -13.43
CA CYS A 107 14.56 0.91 -13.99
C CYS A 107 14.40 1.61 -15.36
N GLY A 108 13.55 1.07 -16.22
CA GLY A 108 13.28 1.68 -17.52
C GLY A 108 12.56 3.02 -17.41
N GLY A 109 11.68 3.20 -16.42
CA GLY A 109 11.10 4.51 -16.08
C GLY A 109 12.12 5.54 -15.65
N THR A 110 13.16 5.13 -14.91
CA THR A 110 14.26 6.02 -14.49
C THR A 110 15.09 6.44 -15.70
N LEU A 111 15.40 5.51 -16.60
CA LEU A 111 16.12 5.79 -17.85
C LEU A 111 15.30 6.72 -18.78
N ASP A 112 14.01 6.43 -18.98
CA ASP A 112 13.12 7.26 -19.81
C ASP A 112 12.98 8.68 -19.24
N ALA A 113 12.81 8.80 -17.92
CA ALA A 113 12.79 10.08 -17.23
C ALA A 113 14.11 10.84 -17.41
N ALA A 114 15.25 10.17 -17.28
CA ALA A 114 16.57 10.77 -17.45
C ALA A 114 16.78 11.30 -18.88
N ARG A 115 16.48 10.49 -19.90
CA ARG A 115 16.50 10.91 -21.32
C ARG A 115 15.59 12.11 -21.56
N HIS A 116 14.40 12.10 -20.97
CA HIS A 116 13.44 13.19 -21.10
C HIS A 116 13.97 14.50 -20.51
N VAL A 117 14.49 14.49 -19.29
CA VAL A 117 14.96 15.72 -18.63
C VAL A 117 16.24 16.25 -19.28
N VAL A 118 17.17 15.40 -19.71
CA VAL A 118 18.37 15.81 -20.46
C VAL A 118 17.96 16.56 -21.74
N ARG A 119 16.98 16.04 -22.48
CA ARG A 119 16.49 16.66 -23.72
C ARG A 119 15.73 17.96 -23.46
N THR A 120 14.86 17.99 -22.45
CA THR A 120 13.91 19.09 -22.24
C THR A 120 14.37 20.14 -21.24
N HIS A 121 15.47 19.88 -20.54
CA HIS A 121 15.94 20.69 -19.41
C HIS A 121 14.86 20.89 -18.33
N GLY A 122 14.12 19.81 -18.04
CA GLY A 122 12.95 19.79 -17.17
C GLY A 122 13.12 18.98 -15.89
N ARG A 123 11.98 18.58 -15.31
CA ARG A 123 11.91 17.73 -14.12
C ARG A 123 11.01 16.53 -14.41
N ALA A 124 11.38 15.37 -13.88
CA ALA A 124 10.60 14.15 -13.97
C ALA A 124 10.59 13.42 -12.64
N VAL A 125 9.49 12.71 -12.36
CA VAL A 125 9.38 11.79 -11.22
C VAL A 125 9.08 10.41 -11.78
N ASN A 126 9.83 9.40 -11.37
CA ASN A 126 9.45 8.02 -11.58
C ASN A 126 8.85 7.49 -10.27
N LEU A 127 7.62 6.98 -10.28
CA LEU A 127 6.89 6.66 -9.04
C LEU A 127 7.39 5.40 -8.32
N LEU A 128 8.38 4.70 -8.89
CA LEU A 128 9.13 3.61 -8.29
C LEU A 128 10.56 3.63 -8.84
N GLY A 129 11.56 3.28 -8.02
CA GLY A 129 12.98 3.38 -8.36
C GLY A 129 13.76 3.97 -7.19
N GLY A 130 15.03 4.30 -7.42
CA GLY A 130 15.98 4.63 -6.36
C GLY A 130 16.49 3.39 -5.65
N PHE A 131 16.76 2.33 -6.42
CA PHE A 131 17.21 1.02 -5.94
C PHE A 131 18.72 1.03 -5.64
N HIS A 132 19.10 1.83 -4.64
CA HIS A 132 20.47 2.25 -4.41
C HIS A 132 21.42 1.21 -3.77
N HIS A 133 20.91 0.01 -3.43
CA HIS A 133 21.67 -1.07 -2.79
C HIS A 133 22.16 -2.16 -3.76
N ALA A 134 21.74 -2.13 -5.02
CA ALA A 134 22.12 -3.17 -5.97
C ALA A 134 23.58 -2.95 -6.43
N GLU A 135 24.46 -3.88 -6.08
CA GLU A 135 25.86 -3.90 -6.50
C GLU A 135 26.01 -4.66 -7.84
N PRO A 136 27.19 -4.60 -8.50
CA PRO A 136 27.38 -5.26 -9.79
C PRO A 136 27.03 -6.76 -9.79
N ASP A 137 27.40 -7.51 -8.75
CA ASP A 137 27.31 -8.97 -8.69
C ASP A 137 26.25 -9.51 -7.71
N LYS A 138 25.52 -8.63 -7.01
CA LYS A 138 24.53 -9.01 -6.00
C LYS A 138 23.51 -7.90 -5.75
N GLY A 139 22.34 -8.30 -5.24
CA GLY A 139 21.29 -7.41 -4.78
C GLY A 139 21.02 -7.57 -3.28
N GLY A 140 20.29 -6.63 -2.72
CA GLY A 140 19.95 -6.57 -1.30
C GLY A 140 19.06 -5.37 -1.00
N GLY A 141 18.45 -5.32 0.19
CA GLY A 141 17.61 -4.18 0.59
C GLY A 141 16.49 -3.87 -0.41
N PHE A 142 15.82 -4.90 -0.95
CA PHE A 142 14.79 -4.80 -2.00
C PHE A 142 15.28 -4.37 -3.40
N CYS A 143 16.59 -4.19 -3.58
CA CYS A 143 17.22 -3.72 -4.81
C CYS A 143 17.90 -4.88 -5.53
N ALA A 144 17.39 -5.29 -6.70
CA ALA A 144 18.06 -6.27 -7.56
C ALA A 144 18.85 -5.62 -8.71
N LEU A 145 18.43 -4.43 -9.13
CA LEU A 145 18.99 -3.65 -10.24
C LEU A 145 19.13 -2.21 -9.78
N ASP A 146 20.25 -1.56 -10.08
CA ASP A 146 20.50 -0.15 -9.75
C ASP A 146 20.02 0.75 -10.88
N ASP A 147 18.82 1.31 -10.74
CA ASP A 147 18.19 2.10 -11.80
C ASP A 147 18.93 3.41 -12.13
N VAL A 148 19.61 4.01 -11.16
CA VAL A 148 20.37 5.26 -11.35
C VAL A 148 21.66 4.97 -12.10
N ALA A 149 22.41 3.94 -11.69
CA ALA A 149 23.65 3.54 -12.34
C ALA A 149 23.40 3.06 -13.77
N ILE A 150 22.37 2.23 -13.99
CA ILE A 150 21.95 1.79 -15.33
C ILE A 150 21.61 3.00 -16.20
N ALA A 151 20.82 3.95 -15.70
CA ALA A 151 20.44 5.14 -16.46
C ALA A 151 21.66 5.98 -16.86
N ILE A 152 22.60 6.18 -15.94
CA ILE A 152 23.84 6.93 -16.21
C ILE A 152 24.70 6.19 -17.23
N ALA A 153 24.99 4.90 -17.03
CA ALA A 153 25.82 4.10 -17.92
C ALA A 153 25.22 4.04 -19.34
N ARG A 154 23.89 3.90 -19.44
CA ARG A 154 23.21 3.93 -20.72
C ARG A 154 23.29 5.29 -21.40
N LEU A 155 23.12 6.38 -20.66
CA LEU A 155 23.31 7.73 -21.19
C LEU A 155 24.75 7.96 -21.65
N ARG A 156 25.77 7.45 -20.93
CA ARG A 156 27.17 7.48 -21.38
C ARG A 156 27.33 6.78 -22.72
N ARG A 157 26.75 5.58 -22.86
CA ARG A 157 26.75 4.82 -24.12
C ARG A 157 26.02 5.54 -25.25
N ASP A 158 24.97 6.30 -24.93
CA ASP A 158 24.24 7.16 -25.87
C ASP A 158 24.98 8.49 -26.17
N GLY A 159 26.18 8.70 -25.61
CA GLY A 159 27.06 9.85 -25.90
C GLY A 159 26.95 11.04 -24.93
N PHE A 160 26.19 10.92 -23.84
CA PHE A 160 26.10 11.96 -22.81
C PHE A 160 27.39 12.00 -21.97
N SER A 161 28.13 13.11 -22.03
CA SER A 161 29.39 13.32 -21.29
C SER A 161 29.30 14.33 -20.14
N GLY A 162 28.09 14.81 -19.83
CA GLY A 162 27.86 15.80 -18.76
C GLY A 162 28.14 15.27 -17.36
N ARG A 163 28.47 16.17 -16.42
CA ARG A 163 28.58 15.84 -15.00
C ARG A 163 27.21 15.50 -14.43
N VAL A 164 27.19 14.50 -13.55
CA VAL A 164 26.00 14.03 -12.86
C VAL A 164 26.17 14.24 -11.37
N VAL A 165 25.12 14.73 -10.72
CA VAL A 165 25.03 14.74 -9.25
C VAL A 165 23.90 13.84 -8.78
N VAL A 166 24.19 12.91 -7.90
CA VAL A 166 23.20 12.09 -7.21
C VAL A 166 23.10 12.63 -5.79
N VAL A 167 21.91 13.10 -5.41
CA VAL A 167 21.59 13.49 -4.03
C VAL A 167 20.71 12.38 -3.46
N ASP A 168 21.26 11.63 -2.53
CA ASP A 168 20.56 10.54 -1.86
C ASP A 168 20.27 10.89 -0.40
N LEU A 169 18.97 11.00 -0.08
CA LEU A 169 18.47 11.30 1.26
C LEU A 169 17.55 10.18 1.78
N ASP A 170 17.71 8.97 1.26
CA ASP A 170 17.28 7.74 1.90
C ASP A 170 18.03 7.53 3.23
N ALA A 171 17.39 6.87 4.19
CA ALA A 171 17.99 6.64 5.49
C ALA A 171 19.21 5.70 5.45
N HIS A 172 19.37 4.93 4.37
CA HIS A 172 20.46 4.00 4.15
C HIS A 172 21.48 4.56 3.14
N PRO A 173 22.77 4.19 3.25
CA PRO A 173 23.77 4.65 2.30
C PRO A 173 23.63 4.00 0.91
N PRO A 174 23.90 4.74 -0.19
CA PRO A 174 23.83 4.25 -1.57
C PRO A 174 25.09 3.48 -2.00
N ASP A 175 25.37 2.39 -1.32
CA ASP A 175 26.53 1.54 -1.61
C ASP A 175 26.49 0.93 -3.03
N GLY A 176 25.31 0.50 -3.51
CA GLY A 176 25.11 -0.01 -4.86
C GLY A 176 25.45 1.01 -5.95
N ILE A 177 24.96 2.25 -5.83
CA ILE A 177 25.23 3.33 -6.79
C ILE A 177 26.74 3.58 -6.88
N VAL A 178 27.41 3.64 -5.72
CA VAL A 178 28.85 3.90 -5.65
C VAL A 178 29.65 2.72 -6.21
N ALA A 179 29.24 1.48 -5.95
CA ALA A 179 29.90 0.29 -6.49
C ALA A 179 29.77 0.22 -8.02
N CYS A 180 28.56 0.44 -8.56
CA CYS A 180 28.27 0.38 -9.99
C CYS A 180 28.94 1.52 -10.80
N LEU A 181 29.10 2.70 -10.20
CA LEU A 181 29.64 3.89 -10.88
C LEU A 181 31.08 4.24 -10.45
N ARG A 182 31.76 3.30 -9.78
CA ARG A 182 33.08 3.51 -9.15
C ARG A 182 34.09 4.24 -10.03
N ASP A 183 34.08 3.97 -11.34
CA ASP A 183 35.05 4.50 -12.29
C ASP A 183 34.57 5.71 -13.13
N ASP A 184 33.38 6.27 -12.86
CA ASP A 184 32.90 7.50 -13.51
C ASP A 184 33.25 8.76 -12.70
N ALA A 185 34.37 9.40 -13.07
CA ALA A 185 34.86 10.64 -12.45
C ALA A 185 33.93 11.86 -12.63
N ALA A 186 32.96 11.80 -13.55
CA ALA A 186 31.99 12.86 -13.78
C ALA A 186 30.74 12.71 -12.90
N VAL A 187 30.67 11.67 -12.06
CA VAL A 187 29.59 11.46 -11.09
C VAL A 187 30.03 11.92 -9.70
N THR A 188 29.17 12.69 -9.04
CA THR A 188 29.28 12.98 -7.60
C THR A 188 28.06 12.47 -6.86
N VAL A 189 28.27 11.67 -5.82
CA VAL A 189 27.23 11.19 -4.92
C VAL A 189 27.30 11.99 -3.61
N LEU A 190 26.17 12.57 -3.23
CA LEU A 190 25.97 13.23 -1.95
C LEU A 190 24.96 12.41 -1.16
N SER A 191 25.37 11.79 -0.06
CA SER A 191 24.50 10.95 0.77
C SER A 191 24.36 11.52 2.18
N LEU A 192 23.15 11.42 2.73
CA LEU A 192 22.87 11.63 4.14
C LEU A 192 22.06 10.45 4.68
N SER A 193 22.70 9.60 5.48
CA SER A 193 22.08 8.38 6.01
C SER A 193 22.27 8.27 7.52
N THR A 194 21.56 7.37 8.17
CA THR A 194 21.77 7.06 9.60
C THR A 194 22.72 5.87 9.78
N ALA A 195 22.93 5.45 11.03
CA ALA A 195 23.71 4.26 11.33
C ALA A 195 22.95 3.00 10.87
N SER A 196 23.59 2.19 10.02
CA SER A 196 23.07 0.92 9.53
C SER A 196 24.21 -0.08 9.31
N GLU A 197 23.86 -1.32 8.97
CA GLU A 197 24.79 -2.38 8.57
C GLU A 197 25.39 -2.19 7.17
N TRP A 198 24.79 -1.30 6.36
CA TRP A 198 25.23 -0.99 5.01
C TRP A 198 26.37 0.03 5.03
N SER A 199 27.33 -0.12 4.11
CA SER A 199 28.52 0.76 4.09
C SER A 199 29.03 0.99 2.68
N ILE A 200 29.39 2.25 2.41
CA ILE A 200 29.97 2.63 1.12
C ILE A 200 31.43 2.16 1.07
N GLN A 201 31.74 1.28 0.12
CA GLN A 201 33.12 0.93 -0.19
C GLN A 201 33.74 2.02 -1.06
N SER A 202 34.51 2.91 -0.41
CA SER A 202 35.18 4.03 -1.08
C SER A 202 36.32 3.53 -1.99
N GLY A 203 36.43 4.10 -3.20
CA GLY A 203 37.47 3.78 -4.17
C GLY A 203 37.12 4.28 -5.57
N GLY A 204 38.02 4.09 -6.53
CA GLY A 204 37.81 4.51 -7.93
C GLY A 204 37.94 6.01 -8.14
N SER A 205 37.32 6.49 -9.22
CA SER A 205 37.37 7.89 -9.63
C SER A 205 36.09 8.68 -9.29
N ILE A 206 35.01 8.00 -8.91
CA ILE A 206 33.77 8.61 -8.43
C ILE A 206 34.01 9.48 -7.20
N ARG A 207 33.31 10.63 -7.12
CA ARG A 207 33.37 11.50 -5.95
C ARG A 207 32.21 11.21 -5.00
N VAL A 208 32.50 10.87 -3.75
CA VAL A 208 31.48 10.63 -2.72
C VAL A 208 31.63 11.62 -1.57
N VAL A 209 30.52 12.21 -1.15
CA VAL A 209 30.38 12.93 0.12
C VAL A 209 29.27 12.24 0.90
N ASP A 210 29.65 11.53 1.97
CA ASP A 210 28.74 10.77 2.82
C ASP A 210 28.72 11.41 4.21
N GLU A 211 27.58 11.97 4.60
CA GLU A 211 27.34 12.49 5.95
C GLU A 211 26.42 11.53 6.72
N ARG A 212 26.61 11.45 8.04
CA ARG A 212 25.79 10.61 8.93
C ARG A 212 24.98 11.45 9.90
N VAL A 213 23.75 11.02 10.15
CA VAL A 213 22.84 11.62 11.13
C VAL A 213 22.56 10.60 12.25
N PRO A 214 22.64 11.00 13.54
CA PRO A 214 22.32 10.10 14.64
C PRO A 214 20.91 9.50 14.53
N ALA A 215 20.75 8.25 14.94
CA ALA A 215 19.44 7.59 14.98
C ALA A 215 18.46 8.38 15.86
N GLY A 216 17.17 8.39 15.47
CA GLY A 216 16.14 9.16 16.15
C GLY A 216 16.22 10.68 15.97
N SER A 217 17.09 11.19 15.09
CA SER A 217 17.14 12.63 14.80
C SER A 217 15.82 13.13 14.21
N THR A 218 15.43 14.31 14.64
CA THR A 218 14.22 15.03 14.23
C THR A 218 14.53 16.11 13.20
N ASP A 219 13.50 16.85 12.79
CA ASP A 219 13.52 17.86 11.72
C ASP A 219 14.73 18.80 11.77
N THR A 220 15.01 19.45 12.90
CA THR A 220 16.07 20.48 12.97
C THR A 220 17.44 19.93 12.63
N ALA A 221 17.87 18.86 13.34
CA ALA A 221 19.19 18.27 13.14
C ALA A 221 19.33 17.67 11.74
N TYR A 222 18.27 17.02 11.24
CA TYR A 222 18.23 16.44 9.91
C TYR A 222 18.33 17.52 8.82
N LEU A 223 17.51 18.57 8.87
CA LEU A 223 17.49 19.64 7.88
C LEU A 223 18.78 20.47 7.87
N GLU A 224 19.40 20.70 9.04
CA GLU A 224 20.73 21.31 9.11
C GLU A 224 21.76 20.46 8.37
N ALA A 225 21.74 19.14 8.56
CA ALA A 225 22.63 18.22 7.87
C ALA A 225 22.39 18.19 6.36
N VAL A 226 21.13 18.16 5.91
CA VAL A 226 20.77 18.32 4.49
C VAL A 226 21.34 19.63 3.93
N GLY A 227 21.19 20.74 4.65
CA GLY A 227 21.74 22.03 4.27
C GLY A 227 23.27 22.03 4.15
N ARG A 228 23.98 21.30 5.03
CA ARG A 228 25.44 21.12 4.93
C ARG A 228 25.83 20.29 3.72
N LEU A 229 25.19 19.15 3.53
CA LEU A 229 25.45 18.25 2.41
C LEU A 229 25.26 18.99 1.08
N LEU A 230 24.16 19.73 0.93
CA LEU A 230 23.83 20.47 -0.28
C LEU A 230 24.85 21.54 -0.65
N ARG A 231 25.74 21.99 0.25
CA ARG A 231 26.86 22.89 -0.11
C ARG A 231 27.87 22.24 -1.05
N HIS A 232 27.96 20.92 -1.05
CA HIS A 232 28.86 20.16 -1.93
C HIS A 232 28.33 19.98 -3.36
N THR A 233 27.06 20.33 -3.62
CA THR A 233 26.51 20.32 -4.99
C THR A 233 27.22 21.36 -5.85
N HIS A 234 27.46 21.00 -7.11
CA HIS A 234 28.17 21.78 -8.11
C HIS A 234 27.32 21.88 -9.39
N ARG A 235 27.81 22.61 -10.41
CA ARG A 235 27.11 22.70 -11.69
C ARG A 235 27.18 21.36 -12.43
N ALA A 236 26.06 20.63 -12.42
CA ALA A 236 25.86 19.38 -13.14
C ALA A 236 24.89 19.57 -14.31
N GLU A 237 25.02 18.73 -15.33
CA GLU A 237 24.17 18.68 -16.51
C GLU A 237 22.99 17.70 -16.34
N LEU A 238 23.04 16.85 -15.31
CA LEU A 238 21.94 15.98 -14.88
C LEU A 238 22.01 15.78 -13.36
N ALA A 239 20.86 15.75 -12.70
CA ALA A 239 20.74 15.41 -11.30
C ALA A 239 19.73 14.28 -11.08
N PHE A 240 20.07 13.38 -10.16
CA PHE A 240 19.15 12.43 -9.55
C PHE A 240 18.92 12.82 -8.09
N TYR A 241 17.67 12.83 -7.66
CA TYR A 241 17.29 13.03 -6.28
C TYR A 241 16.50 11.82 -5.77
N LEU A 242 17.09 11.07 -4.84
CA LEU A 242 16.44 9.96 -4.14
C LEU A 242 15.80 10.52 -2.87
N ALA A 243 14.48 10.70 -2.95
CA ALA A 243 13.65 11.34 -1.95
C ALA A 243 13.05 10.30 -0.98
N GLY A 244 13.89 9.44 -0.40
CA GLY A 244 13.50 8.35 0.50
C GLY A 244 12.46 8.78 1.54
N ALA A 245 11.42 7.97 1.73
CA ALA A 245 10.40 8.22 2.75
C ALA A 245 10.73 7.53 4.08
N ASP A 246 11.77 6.71 4.13
CA ASP A 246 12.20 6.00 5.33
C ASP A 246 12.88 6.83 6.43
N PRO A 247 13.32 8.11 6.23
CA PRO A 247 13.70 8.94 7.38
C PRO A 247 12.50 9.36 8.24
N MET A 248 11.27 9.09 7.79
CA MET A 248 10.04 9.49 8.45
C MET A 248 9.88 8.82 9.81
N GLN A 249 9.38 9.57 10.78
CA GLN A 249 8.97 9.03 12.07
C GLN A 249 7.99 7.87 11.90
N GLY A 250 8.27 6.76 12.60
CA GLY A 250 7.42 5.56 12.56
C GLY A 250 7.67 4.65 11.36
N ASP A 251 8.64 4.98 10.50
CA ASP A 251 9.19 4.05 9.54
C ASP A 251 9.82 2.85 10.25
N ARG A 252 9.69 1.66 9.64
CA ARG A 252 10.11 0.40 10.25
C ARG A 252 11.60 0.11 10.09
N LEU A 253 12.24 0.69 9.08
CA LEU A 253 13.63 0.38 8.72
C LEU A 253 14.56 1.59 8.81
N GLY A 254 14.07 2.82 8.56
CA GLY A 254 14.99 3.97 8.44
C GLY A 254 15.51 4.59 9.74
N GLY A 255 14.93 4.28 10.91
CA GLY A 255 15.53 4.60 12.22
C GLY A 255 15.63 6.09 12.60
N LEU A 256 15.04 7.00 11.82
CA LEU A 256 14.99 8.45 12.09
C LEU A 256 13.58 8.87 12.57
N ALA A 257 13.46 10.12 13.01
CA ALA A 257 12.22 10.68 13.57
C ALA A 257 11.82 11.99 12.87
N VAL A 258 12.01 12.08 11.55
CA VAL A 258 11.67 13.26 10.76
C VAL A 258 10.15 13.30 10.52
N SER A 259 9.52 14.44 10.73
CA SER A 259 8.11 14.63 10.47
C SER A 259 7.80 14.70 8.97
N LEU A 260 6.53 14.52 8.58
CA LEU A 260 6.09 14.75 7.20
C LEU A 260 6.41 16.17 6.71
N ASP A 261 6.28 17.17 7.58
CA ASP A 261 6.62 18.56 7.26
C ASP A 261 8.13 18.76 7.12
N GLY A 262 8.93 18.08 7.95
CA GLY A 262 10.39 18.05 7.83
C GLY A 262 10.85 17.46 6.50
N LEU A 263 10.27 16.32 6.07
CA LEU A 263 10.59 15.71 4.77
C LEU A 263 10.14 16.58 3.58
N ARG A 264 9.00 17.26 3.72
CA ARG A 264 8.56 18.23 2.73
C ARG A 264 9.52 19.42 2.63
N GLU A 265 10.06 19.88 3.74
CA GLU A 265 11.05 20.97 3.74
C GLU A 265 12.39 20.52 3.16
N ARG A 266 12.83 19.29 3.44
CA ARG A 266 13.96 18.64 2.77
C ARG A 266 13.77 18.69 1.25
N ASP A 267 12.62 18.25 0.75
CA ASP A 267 12.34 18.26 -0.68
C ASP A 267 12.40 19.67 -1.27
N ARG A 268 11.91 20.69 -0.54
CA ARG A 268 12.00 22.10 -0.98
C ARG A 268 13.44 22.57 -1.08
N LEU A 269 14.27 22.28 -0.08
CA LEU A 269 15.68 22.66 -0.07
C LEU A 269 16.42 22.05 -1.27
N VAL A 270 16.21 20.75 -1.52
CA VAL A 270 16.86 20.04 -2.63
C VAL A 270 16.37 20.57 -3.98
N VAL A 271 15.06 20.65 -4.21
CA VAL A 271 14.49 21.13 -5.48
C VAL A 271 14.85 22.60 -5.75
N ALA A 272 14.96 23.43 -4.72
CA ALA A 272 15.46 24.80 -4.86
C ALA A 272 16.94 24.81 -5.27
N ARG A 273 17.79 24.01 -4.60
CA ARG A 273 19.24 23.93 -4.89
C ARG A 273 19.54 23.38 -6.28
N LEU A 274 18.75 22.43 -6.76
CA LEU A 274 18.88 21.78 -8.07
C LEU A 274 18.01 22.43 -9.15
N GLY A 275 17.34 23.54 -8.85
CA GLY A 275 16.27 24.07 -9.70
C GLY A 275 16.67 24.47 -11.13
N GLY A 276 17.97 24.66 -11.39
CA GLY A 276 18.55 24.96 -12.71
C GLY A 276 19.18 23.75 -13.42
N THR A 277 19.11 22.55 -12.84
CA THR A 277 19.67 21.31 -13.40
C THR A 277 18.54 20.38 -13.83
N PRO A 278 18.64 19.72 -15.00
CA PRO A 278 17.71 18.65 -15.36
C PRO A 278 17.62 17.60 -14.26
N LEU A 279 16.41 17.31 -13.76
CA LEU A 279 16.24 16.60 -12.50
C LEU A 279 15.30 15.40 -12.63
N VAL A 280 15.81 14.22 -12.28
CA VAL A 280 15.00 13.01 -12.05
C VAL A 280 14.83 12.82 -10.54
N ILE A 281 13.59 12.60 -10.10
CA ILE A 281 13.25 12.35 -8.69
C ILE A 281 12.72 10.92 -8.55
N LEU A 282 13.24 10.21 -7.56
CA LEU A 282 12.95 8.81 -7.27
C LEU A 282 12.53 8.65 -5.80
N PRO A 283 11.58 7.74 -5.48
CA PRO A 283 11.04 7.62 -4.12
C PRO A 283 11.93 6.83 -3.15
N ALA A 284 12.84 5.97 -3.63
CA ALA A 284 13.71 5.12 -2.81
C ALA A 284 12.96 4.36 -1.70
N GLY A 285 13.53 4.20 -0.50
CA GLY A 285 12.96 3.52 0.67
C GLY A 285 11.70 4.18 1.24
N GLY A 286 10.95 3.44 2.05
CA GLY A 286 9.70 3.91 2.66
C GLY A 286 8.77 2.77 3.03
N TYR A 287 8.62 2.54 4.33
CA TYR A 287 8.11 1.32 4.93
C TYR A 287 7.05 1.58 6.01
N ALA A 288 6.59 2.83 6.11
CA ALA A 288 5.45 3.21 6.91
C ALA A 288 4.16 3.25 6.06
N PRO A 289 2.98 3.01 6.65
CA PRO A 289 1.69 3.19 5.97
C PRO A 289 1.50 4.59 5.36
N GLU A 290 2.21 5.58 5.88
CA GLU A 290 2.11 6.98 5.44
C GLU A 290 3.20 7.39 4.44
N SER A 291 4.09 6.48 4.03
CA SER A 291 5.21 6.80 3.12
C SER A 291 4.71 7.30 1.75
N TRP A 292 3.50 6.97 1.33
CA TRP A 292 2.90 7.51 0.11
C TRP A 292 2.61 9.01 0.19
N LYS A 293 2.37 9.55 1.40
CA LYS A 293 2.19 10.99 1.62
C LYS A 293 3.48 11.77 1.34
N VAL A 294 4.65 11.19 1.68
CA VAL A 294 5.95 11.78 1.36
C VAL A 294 6.09 11.91 -0.16
N LEU A 295 5.91 10.82 -0.91
CA LEU A 295 5.98 10.86 -2.39
C LEU A 295 4.98 11.85 -2.99
N ALA A 296 3.76 11.91 -2.46
CA ALA A 296 2.75 12.89 -2.87
C ALA A 296 3.24 14.34 -2.65
N HIS A 297 3.83 14.63 -1.49
CA HIS A 297 4.38 15.96 -1.19
C HIS A 297 5.61 16.28 -2.03
N THR A 298 6.49 15.30 -2.28
CA THR A 298 7.65 15.45 -3.18
C THR A 298 7.20 15.87 -4.58
N MET A 299 6.16 15.22 -5.13
CA MET A 299 5.57 15.64 -6.41
C MET A 299 4.98 17.05 -6.36
N ALA A 300 4.29 17.41 -5.28
CA ALA A 300 3.76 18.76 -5.11
C ALA A 300 4.90 19.81 -5.11
N VAL A 301 5.97 19.57 -4.36
CA VAL A 301 7.16 20.44 -4.34
C VAL A 301 7.83 20.52 -5.70
N ALA A 302 8.02 19.38 -6.38
CA ALA A 302 8.61 19.32 -7.72
C ALA A 302 7.81 20.12 -8.76
N ALA A 303 6.48 20.10 -8.65
CA ALA A 303 5.54 20.88 -9.45
C ALA A 303 5.40 22.36 -9.02
N GLY A 304 6.09 22.79 -7.95
CA GLY A 304 5.99 24.15 -7.42
C GLY A 304 4.67 24.45 -6.69
N SER A 305 3.97 23.41 -6.21
CA SER A 305 2.71 23.50 -5.49
C SER A 305 2.89 23.45 -3.98
N ALA A 306 2.05 24.21 -3.27
CA ALA A 306 1.94 24.17 -1.82
C ALA A 306 0.90 23.14 -1.31
N ALA A 307 0.27 22.36 -2.20
CA ALA A 307 -0.73 21.36 -1.81
C ALA A 307 -0.16 20.30 -0.85
N THR A 308 -0.98 19.90 0.13
CA THR A 308 -0.67 18.87 1.13
C THR A 308 -1.79 17.83 1.17
N VAL A 309 -1.42 16.60 1.49
CA VAL A 309 -2.39 15.54 1.80
C VAL A 309 -3.03 15.86 3.15
N THR A 310 -4.36 15.79 3.23
CA THR A 310 -5.11 15.92 4.49
C THR A 310 -5.48 14.55 5.02
N ASP A 311 -5.71 14.43 6.33
CA ASP A 311 -6.11 13.16 6.96
C ASP A 311 -7.47 12.63 6.48
N ALA A 312 -8.29 13.50 5.86
CA ALA A 312 -9.56 13.10 5.27
C ALA A 312 -9.43 12.44 3.88
N PHE A 313 -8.25 12.50 3.26
CA PHE A 313 -8.05 11.93 1.92
C PHE A 313 -7.76 10.43 2.00
N ASP A 314 -8.66 9.63 1.46
CA ASP A 314 -8.50 8.18 1.30
C ASP A 314 -8.27 7.84 -0.18
N PRO A 315 -7.04 7.46 -0.59
CA PRO A 315 -6.72 7.14 -1.98
C PRO A 315 -7.60 6.03 -2.56
N LEU A 316 -7.88 4.98 -1.78
CA LEU A 316 -8.68 3.84 -2.23
C LEU A 316 -10.13 4.27 -2.48
N ARG A 317 -10.71 5.06 -1.57
CA ARG A 317 -12.05 5.65 -1.76
C ARG A 317 -12.11 6.53 -3.02
N HIS A 318 -11.13 7.40 -3.22
CA HIS A 318 -11.09 8.27 -4.40
C HIS A 318 -10.96 7.49 -5.72
N ARG A 319 -10.09 6.47 -5.75
CA ARG A 319 -9.87 5.60 -6.91
C ARG A 319 -11.13 4.82 -7.27
N THR A 320 -11.73 4.15 -6.29
CA THR A 320 -12.97 3.38 -6.48
C THR A 320 -14.13 4.29 -6.89
N ALA A 321 -14.28 5.48 -6.30
CA ALA A 321 -15.32 6.42 -6.73
C ALA A 321 -15.14 6.88 -8.20
N ALA A 322 -13.89 7.10 -8.64
CA ALA A 322 -13.61 7.45 -10.04
C ALA A 322 -13.94 6.31 -11.02
N VAL A 323 -13.62 5.06 -10.66
CA VAL A 323 -13.99 3.87 -11.44
C VAL A 323 -15.52 3.70 -11.45
N ALA A 324 -16.18 3.81 -10.30
CA ALA A 324 -17.61 3.65 -10.17
C ALA A 324 -18.38 4.59 -11.12
N ARG A 325 -17.96 5.85 -11.24
CA ARG A 325 -18.57 6.82 -12.17
C ARG A 325 -18.46 6.45 -13.65
N ARG A 326 -17.51 5.59 -14.04
CA ARG A 326 -17.29 5.17 -15.43
C ARG A 326 -18.01 3.86 -15.77
N LEU A 327 -18.37 3.07 -14.76
CA LEU A 327 -19.12 1.82 -14.96
C LEU A 327 -20.60 2.15 -15.16
N ALA A 328 -21.09 1.94 -16.38
CA ALA A 328 -22.51 2.14 -16.71
C ALA A 328 -23.38 1.04 -16.08
N PRO A 329 -24.62 1.32 -15.67
CA PRO A 329 -25.53 0.32 -15.09
C PRO A 329 -25.69 -0.96 -15.93
N GLY A 330 -25.90 -0.83 -17.24
CA GLY A 330 -26.05 -1.95 -18.18
C GLY A 330 -24.89 -2.95 -18.14
N GLN A 331 -23.66 -2.46 -18.06
CA GLN A 331 -22.45 -3.29 -18.01
C GLN A 331 -22.38 -4.18 -16.76
N LEU A 332 -23.15 -3.86 -15.73
CA LEU A 332 -23.13 -4.53 -14.44
C LEU A 332 -24.35 -5.45 -14.24
N GLY A 333 -25.40 -5.24 -15.01
CA GLY A 333 -26.71 -5.89 -14.84
C GLY A 333 -27.83 -4.95 -14.43
N GLY A 334 -27.59 -3.65 -14.26
CA GLY A 334 -28.67 -2.66 -14.15
C GLY A 334 -29.38 -2.43 -15.49
N PRO A 335 -30.53 -1.73 -15.48
CA PRO A 335 -31.25 -1.40 -16.72
C PRO A 335 -30.39 -0.52 -17.64
N GLU A 336 -30.43 -0.79 -18.95
CA GLU A 336 -29.83 0.10 -19.96
C GLU A 336 -30.73 1.31 -20.23
N GLU A 337 -30.14 2.51 -20.32
CA GLU A 337 -30.90 3.72 -20.67
C GLU A 337 -31.41 3.62 -22.11
N GLY A 338 -32.73 3.47 -22.27
CA GLY A 338 -33.41 3.46 -23.56
C GLY A 338 -33.80 2.08 -24.11
N GLU A 339 -33.50 0.98 -23.40
CA GLU A 339 -34.00 -0.34 -23.76
C GLU A 339 -35.34 -0.65 -23.07
N LEU A 340 -36.22 -1.36 -23.79
CA LEU A 340 -37.46 -1.93 -23.24
C LEU A 340 -37.10 -3.03 -22.23
N LEU A 341 -37.95 -3.23 -21.21
CA LEU A 341 -37.80 -4.33 -20.23
C LEU A 341 -37.53 -5.64 -20.96
N THR A 342 -36.49 -6.36 -20.54
CA THR A 342 -36.22 -7.72 -21.05
C THR A 342 -37.40 -8.64 -20.74
N GLU A 343 -37.57 -9.72 -21.51
CA GLU A 343 -38.66 -10.68 -21.29
C GLU A 343 -38.66 -11.21 -19.84
N ALA A 344 -37.48 -11.41 -19.24
CA ALA A 344 -37.34 -11.79 -17.83
C ALA A 344 -37.80 -10.69 -16.85
N GLU A 345 -37.48 -9.42 -17.11
CA GLU A 345 -37.92 -8.29 -16.29
C GLU A 345 -39.42 -8.01 -16.43
N MET A 346 -39.96 -8.20 -17.64
CA MET A 346 -41.40 -8.11 -17.91
C MET A 346 -42.15 -9.24 -17.20
N MET A 347 -41.63 -10.47 -17.22
CA MET A 347 -42.18 -11.61 -16.48
C MET A 347 -42.10 -11.41 -14.97
N ALA A 348 -41.00 -10.85 -14.45
CA ALA A 348 -40.86 -10.49 -13.04
C ALA A 348 -41.86 -9.39 -12.62
N ALA A 349 -42.07 -8.36 -13.45
CA ALA A 349 -43.08 -7.33 -13.23
C ALA A 349 -44.52 -7.89 -13.22
N LEU A 350 -44.77 -8.98 -13.94
CA LEU A 350 -46.04 -9.71 -13.98
C LEU A 350 -46.16 -10.80 -12.90
N GLY A 351 -45.18 -10.93 -12.00
CA GLY A 351 -45.20 -11.92 -10.92
C GLY A 351 -44.99 -13.37 -11.38
N MET A 352 -44.45 -13.57 -12.59
CA MET A 352 -44.21 -14.88 -13.19
C MET A 352 -42.75 -15.30 -12.97
N PRO A 353 -42.48 -16.53 -12.48
CA PRO A 353 -41.11 -17.02 -12.33
C PRO A 353 -40.51 -17.33 -13.71
N GLY A 354 -39.66 -16.43 -14.21
CA GLY A 354 -38.78 -16.69 -15.35
C GLY A 354 -37.45 -17.31 -14.90
N PRO A 355 -36.72 -18.02 -15.79
CA PRO A 355 -35.36 -18.49 -15.53
C PRO A 355 -34.38 -17.30 -15.63
N GLY A 356 -34.46 -16.37 -14.68
CA GLY A 356 -33.52 -15.25 -14.61
C GLY A 356 -32.13 -15.74 -14.18
N GLU A 357 -31.09 -15.23 -14.83
CA GLU A 357 -29.70 -15.44 -14.37
C GLU A 357 -29.58 -15.04 -12.89
N PRO A 358 -28.89 -15.83 -12.03
CA PRO A 358 -28.62 -15.44 -10.65
C PRO A 358 -27.93 -14.07 -10.58
N ARG A 359 -28.47 -13.17 -9.75
CA ARG A 359 -27.96 -11.82 -9.58
C ARG A 359 -27.56 -11.58 -8.15
N PHE A 360 -26.33 -11.11 -7.94
CA PHE A 360 -25.87 -10.71 -6.63
C PHE A 360 -26.50 -9.36 -6.25
N LEU A 361 -27.12 -9.32 -5.07
CA LEU A 361 -27.90 -8.19 -4.55
C LEU A 361 -29.03 -7.76 -5.49
N GLY A 362 -29.58 -8.70 -6.25
CA GLY A 362 -30.61 -8.46 -7.26
C GLY A 362 -30.21 -7.51 -8.40
N TYR A 363 -28.92 -7.13 -8.50
CA TYR A 363 -28.44 -6.15 -9.46
C TYR A 363 -27.35 -6.74 -10.35
N TYR A 364 -26.28 -7.27 -9.75
CA TYR A 364 -25.10 -7.65 -10.50
C TYR A 364 -25.23 -9.03 -11.13
N THR A 365 -25.08 -9.15 -12.45
CA THR A 365 -24.87 -10.46 -13.08
C THR A 365 -23.49 -11.01 -12.73
N ARG A 366 -23.24 -12.29 -13.00
CA ARG A 366 -21.89 -12.86 -12.82
C ARG A 366 -20.85 -12.12 -13.65
N HIS A 367 -21.16 -11.87 -14.93
CA HIS A 367 -20.28 -11.12 -15.83
C HIS A 367 -20.09 -9.67 -15.37
N GLY A 368 -21.14 -9.01 -14.92
CA GLY A 368 -21.07 -7.65 -14.39
C GLY A 368 -20.20 -7.54 -13.14
N LEU A 369 -20.26 -8.51 -12.23
CA LEU A 369 -19.34 -8.60 -11.09
C LEU A 369 -17.90 -8.78 -11.54
N GLU A 370 -17.64 -9.70 -12.48
CA GLU A 370 -16.29 -9.92 -13.01
C GLU A 370 -15.71 -8.64 -13.63
N TYR A 371 -16.49 -7.96 -14.47
CA TYR A 371 -16.12 -6.70 -15.09
C TYR A 371 -15.84 -5.61 -14.04
N ALA A 372 -16.74 -5.45 -13.05
CA ALA A 372 -16.54 -4.49 -11.97
C ALA A 372 -15.28 -4.78 -11.14
N LEU A 373 -15.10 -6.02 -10.69
CA LEU A 373 -13.95 -6.44 -9.89
C LEU A 373 -12.64 -6.29 -10.65
N HIS A 374 -12.64 -6.50 -11.98
CA HIS A 374 -11.50 -6.19 -12.83
C HIS A 374 -11.23 -4.68 -12.88
N ALA A 375 -12.25 -3.87 -13.16
CA ALA A 375 -12.14 -2.41 -13.27
C ALA A 375 -11.68 -1.73 -11.97
N TYR A 376 -12.14 -2.23 -10.82
CA TYR A 376 -11.67 -1.77 -9.50
C TYR A 376 -10.26 -2.26 -9.15
N GLY A 377 -9.66 -3.14 -9.95
CA GLY A 377 -8.32 -3.69 -9.73
C GLY A 377 -8.25 -4.82 -8.70
N TYR A 378 -9.41 -5.39 -8.30
CA TYR A 378 -9.48 -6.49 -7.34
C TYR A 378 -8.95 -7.79 -7.94
N LEU A 379 -9.44 -8.21 -9.12
CA LEU A 379 -8.93 -9.41 -9.81
C LEU A 379 -7.46 -9.27 -10.25
N PRO A 380 -7.02 -8.13 -10.83
CA PRO A 380 -5.59 -7.90 -11.08
C PRO A 380 -4.70 -8.02 -9.84
N THR A 381 -5.23 -7.67 -8.65
CA THR A 381 -4.47 -7.82 -7.39
C THR A 381 -4.35 -9.28 -6.97
N LEU A 382 -5.41 -10.08 -7.09
CA LEU A 382 -5.34 -11.54 -6.91
C LEU A 382 -4.32 -12.19 -7.85
N GLN A 383 -4.33 -11.78 -9.12
CA GLN A 383 -3.38 -12.28 -10.12
C GLN A 383 -1.92 -11.97 -9.76
N ARG A 384 -1.63 -10.75 -9.30
CA ARG A 384 -0.29 -10.37 -8.81
C ARG A 384 0.11 -11.10 -7.54
N LEU A 385 -0.84 -11.42 -6.68
CA LEU A 385 -0.59 -12.27 -5.51
C LEU A 385 -0.22 -13.70 -5.93
N GLY A 386 -0.33 -14.06 -7.21
CA GLY A 386 0.01 -15.39 -7.76
C GLY A 386 -1.21 -16.28 -8.00
N PHE A 387 -2.43 -15.81 -7.76
CA PHE A 387 -3.64 -16.58 -8.02
C PHE A 387 -4.02 -16.49 -9.50
N ARG A 388 -3.95 -17.62 -10.22
CA ARG A 388 -4.32 -17.72 -11.64
C ARG A 388 -5.65 -18.47 -11.77
N GLN A 389 -6.28 -18.37 -12.95
CA GLN A 389 -7.58 -19.00 -13.23
C GLN A 389 -8.62 -18.66 -12.16
N VAL A 390 -8.81 -17.36 -11.94
CA VAL A 390 -9.78 -16.87 -10.95
C VAL A 390 -11.18 -17.03 -11.51
N GLU A 391 -12.07 -17.65 -10.73
CA GLU A 391 -13.47 -17.87 -11.07
C GLU A 391 -14.37 -17.17 -10.04
N ILE A 392 -15.50 -16.66 -10.53
CA ILE A 392 -16.53 -16.04 -9.70
C ILE A 392 -17.81 -16.87 -9.82
N GLU A 393 -18.41 -17.23 -8.69
CA GLU A 393 -19.72 -17.86 -8.61
C GLU A 393 -20.68 -16.95 -7.85
N VAL A 394 -21.93 -16.91 -8.32
CA VAL A 394 -23.02 -16.15 -7.70
C VAL A 394 -24.17 -17.09 -7.42
N THR A 395 -24.68 -17.05 -6.19
CA THR A 395 -25.90 -17.74 -5.80
C THR A 395 -26.89 -16.71 -5.25
N SER A 396 -28.13 -16.74 -5.74
CA SER A 396 -29.22 -15.86 -5.31
C SER A 396 -30.48 -16.67 -5.02
N GLY A 397 -31.34 -16.20 -4.10
CA GLY A 397 -32.56 -16.94 -3.74
C GLY A 397 -33.33 -16.33 -2.58
N ARG A 398 -33.96 -17.18 -1.75
CA ARG A 398 -34.71 -16.73 -0.55
C ARG A 398 -33.80 -16.32 0.64
N GLY A 399 -32.53 -16.69 0.60
CA GLY A 399 -31.53 -16.36 1.61
C GLY A 399 -30.66 -15.17 1.20
N PRO A 400 -29.56 -14.90 1.93
CA PRO A 400 -28.60 -13.89 1.50
C PRO A 400 -27.96 -14.29 0.16
N ASP A 401 -27.69 -13.30 -0.68
CA ASP A 401 -26.97 -13.53 -1.92
C ASP A 401 -25.50 -13.81 -1.59
N ARG A 402 -24.91 -14.77 -2.30
CA ARG A 402 -23.54 -15.22 -2.06
C ARG A 402 -22.68 -15.02 -3.30
N MET A 403 -21.50 -14.46 -3.10
CA MET A 403 -20.44 -14.34 -4.10
C MET A 403 -19.21 -15.12 -3.60
N VAL A 404 -18.76 -16.08 -4.40
CA VAL A 404 -17.54 -16.86 -4.13
C VAL A 404 -16.51 -16.55 -5.20
N ILE A 405 -15.28 -16.25 -4.79
CA ILE A 405 -14.14 -16.11 -5.68
C ILE A 405 -13.16 -17.23 -5.37
N SER A 406 -12.84 -18.06 -6.35
CA SER A 406 -11.90 -19.17 -6.25
C SER A 406 -10.76 -19.07 -7.25
N ALA A 407 -9.65 -19.76 -7.00
CA ALA A 407 -8.53 -19.88 -7.94
C ALA A 407 -7.93 -21.28 -7.88
N MET A 408 -7.20 -21.67 -8.92
CA MET A 408 -6.45 -22.92 -8.95
C MET A 408 -5.15 -22.78 -8.16
N VAL A 409 -4.94 -23.66 -7.17
CA VAL A 409 -3.76 -23.72 -6.32
C VAL A 409 -3.37 -25.19 -6.16
N GLY A 410 -2.14 -25.55 -6.56
CA GLY A 410 -1.68 -26.95 -6.48
C GLY A 410 -2.48 -27.93 -7.35
N GLY A 411 -3.13 -27.45 -8.42
CA GLY A 411 -3.99 -28.29 -9.27
C GLY A 411 -5.42 -28.49 -8.73
N GLU A 412 -5.75 -27.90 -7.57
CA GLU A 412 -7.08 -27.94 -6.99
C GLU A 412 -7.73 -26.56 -6.91
N ARG A 413 -9.06 -26.52 -6.95
CA ARG A 413 -9.82 -25.29 -6.81
C ARG A 413 -9.93 -24.90 -5.34
N GLN A 414 -9.40 -23.74 -4.99
CA GLN A 414 -9.40 -23.21 -3.62
C GLN A 414 -10.21 -21.90 -3.54
N VAL A 415 -11.03 -21.77 -2.50
CA VAL A 415 -11.82 -20.55 -2.24
C VAL A 415 -10.94 -19.47 -1.62
N LEU A 416 -10.93 -18.29 -2.24
CA LEU A 416 -10.18 -17.12 -1.79
C LEU A 416 -11.08 -16.10 -1.08
N VAL A 417 -12.30 -15.90 -1.60
CA VAL A 417 -13.29 -14.98 -1.05
C VAL A 417 -14.62 -15.69 -0.96
N ASP A 418 -15.27 -15.62 0.21
CA ASP A 418 -16.64 -16.07 0.42
C ASP A 418 -17.42 -14.94 1.10
N LEU A 419 -18.30 -14.31 0.35
CA LEU A 419 -19.13 -13.20 0.81
C LEU A 419 -20.60 -13.61 0.71
N ALA A 420 -21.33 -13.48 1.80
CA ALA A 420 -22.79 -13.42 1.75
C ALA A 420 -23.30 -12.10 2.29
N ALA A 421 -24.24 -11.51 1.55
CA ALA A 421 -24.79 -10.23 1.87
C ALA A 421 -26.28 -10.16 1.53
N SER A 422 -26.99 -9.31 2.26
CA SER A 422 -28.42 -9.07 2.10
C SER A 422 -28.71 -7.57 2.24
N VAL A 423 -29.85 -7.12 1.71
CA VAL A 423 -30.33 -5.75 2.00
C VAL A 423 -31.27 -5.82 3.19
N ARG A 424 -30.93 -5.14 4.28
CA ARG A 424 -31.71 -5.11 5.52
C ARG A 424 -32.12 -3.69 5.89
N ARG A 425 -33.08 -3.59 6.82
CA ARG A 425 -33.42 -2.31 7.47
C ARG A 425 -32.71 -2.22 8.82
N LEU A 426 -31.95 -1.15 9.00
CA LEU A 426 -31.42 -0.71 10.27
C LEU A 426 -32.25 0.50 10.71
N GLU A 427 -33.14 0.29 11.68
CA GLU A 427 -34.19 1.26 12.02
C GLU A 427 -34.99 1.66 10.76
N LYS A 428 -34.84 2.91 10.29
CA LYS A 428 -35.47 3.41 9.05
C LYS A 428 -34.58 3.33 7.82
N TRP A 429 -33.28 3.11 7.99
CA TRP A 429 -32.29 3.10 6.90
C TRP A 429 -32.19 1.74 6.25
N ARG A 430 -32.00 1.70 4.94
CA ARG A 430 -31.70 0.48 4.17
C ARG A 430 -30.20 0.33 4.07
N VAL A 431 -29.68 -0.79 4.54
CA VAL A 431 -28.23 -1.05 4.58
C VAL A 431 -27.89 -2.33 3.83
N LEU A 432 -26.70 -2.35 3.24
CA LEU A 432 -26.07 -3.59 2.81
C LEU A 432 -25.54 -4.30 4.06
N PHE A 433 -26.17 -5.39 4.44
CA PHE A 433 -25.77 -6.19 5.59
C PHE A 433 -24.88 -7.34 5.14
N VAL A 434 -23.68 -7.41 5.69
CA VAL A 434 -22.73 -8.51 5.46
C VAL A 434 -23.02 -9.61 6.47
N GLU A 435 -23.54 -10.74 6.00
CA GLU A 435 -23.83 -11.90 6.84
C GLU A 435 -22.52 -12.60 7.26
N TRP A 436 -21.63 -12.80 6.29
CA TRP A 436 -20.24 -13.20 6.53
C TRP A 436 -19.35 -12.73 5.39
N LEU A 437 -18.07 -12.55 5.71
CA LEU A 437 -17.01 -12.30 4.76
C LEU A 437 -15.77 -13.06 5.19
N GLU A 438 -15.27 -13.90 4.30
CA GLU A 438 -14.02 -14.61 4.50
C GLU A 438 -13.05 -14.29 3.38
N LEU A 439 -11.81 -14.03 3.77
CA LEU A 439 -10.70 -13.70 2.89
C LEU A 439 -9.56 -14.65 3.22
N ARG A 440 -9.26 -15.61 2.35
CA ARG A 440 -8.42 -16.77 2.65
C ARG A 440 -7.24 -16.85 1.68
N ASP A 441 -6.01 -17.00 2.19
CA ASP A 441 -4.85 -17.41 1.40
C ASP A 441 -4.51 -18.87 1.72
N PRO A 442 -4.83 -19.82 0.82
CA PRO A 442 -4.61 -21.26 1.04
C PRO A 442 -3.14 -21.70 0.93
N ARG A 443 -2.23 -20.82 0.50
CA ARG A 443 -0.83 -21.19 0.22
C ARG A 443 0.09 -20.97 1.41
N VAL A 444 -0.34 -20.17 2.37
CA VAL A 444 0.51 -19.72 3.49
C VAL A 444 0.07 -20.41 4.77
N PRO A 445 0.98 -20.95 5.58
CA PRO A 445 0.65 -21.44 6.91
C PRO A 445 0.52 -20.30 7.94
N PHE A 446 -0.11 -20.57 9.08
CA PHE A 446 -0.02 -19.67 10.24
C PHE A 446 1.42 -19.59 10.75
N SER A 447 1.78 -18.46 11.36
CA SER A 447 3.12 -18.24 11.96
C SER A 447 3.01 -17.43 13.26
N PRO A 448 4.08 -17.28 14.06
CA PRO A 448 4.06 -16.40 15.22
C PRO A 448 3.71 -14.94 14.88
N ALA A 449 4.17 -14.45 13.72
CA ALA A 449 3.81 -13.12 13.22
C ALA A 449 2.37 -13.06 12.67
N ARG A 450 1.82 -14.21 12.25
CA ARG A 450 0.46 -14.37 11.72
C ARG A 450 -0.30 -15.47 12.46
N PRO A 451 -0.62 -15.26 13.75
CA PRO A 451 -1.24 -16.30 14.53
C PRO A 451 -2.66 -16.58 14.04
N ARG A 452 -3.13 -17.81 14.27
CA ARG A 452 -4.52 -18.19 14.03
C ARG A 452 -5.45 -17.50 15.02
N LEU A 453 -6.30 -16.61 14.53
CA LEU A 453 -7.35 -15.96 15.33
C LEU A 453 -8.56 -16.89 15.53
N PRO A 454 -9.38 -16.69 16.59
CA PRO A 454 -10.62 -17.45 16.78
C PRO A 454 -11.52 -17.40 15.54
N GLY A 455 -12.10 -18.55 15.16
CA GLY A 455 -12.95 -18.66 13.95
C GLY A 455 -12.19 -18.77 12.63
N GLN A 456 -10.89 -18.49 12.60
CA GLN A 456 -10.09 -18.52 11.37
C GLN A 456 -9.67 -19.96 10.99
N GLN A 457 -9.85 -20.35 9.73
CA GLN A 457 -9.39 -21.64 9.20
C GLN A 457 -8.06 -21.51 8.45
N LEU A 458 -7.90 -20.47 7.65
CA LEU A 458 -6.71 -20.16 6.87
C LEU A 458 -6.26 -18.73 7.12
N PRO A 459 -4.96 -18.41 6.92
CA PRO A 459 -4.48 -17.04 6.91
C PRO A 459 -5.28 -16.12 5.99
N GLY A 460 -5.34 -14.84 6.35
CA GLY A 460 -6.08 -13.84 5.58
C GLY A 460 -5.52 -13.63 4.16
N LEU A 461 -6.35 -13.20 3.22
CA LEU A 461 -5.88 -12.78 1.90
C LEU A 461 -5.14 -11.43 1.92
N GLY A 462 -5.31 -10.62 2.97
CA GLY A 462 -4.74 -9.27 3.07
C GLY A 462 -5.52 -8.22 2.26
N MET A 463 -6.72 -8.54 1.79
CA MET A 463 -7.53 -7.67 0.91
C MET A 463 -8.79 -7.08 1.58
N ALA A 464 -8.78 -6.91 2.91
CA ALA A 464 -9.97 -6.49 3.65
C ALA A 464 -10.41 -5.06 3.30
N GLU A 465 -9.46 -4.15 3.11
CA GLU A 465 -9.79 -2.75 2.82
C GLU A 465 -10.45 -2.57 1.45
N GLU A 466 -10.01 -3.33 0.46
CA GLU A 466 -10.54 -3.33 -0.90
C GLU A 466 -11.94 -3.92 -0.88
N THR A 467 -12.13 -5.05 -0.19
CA THR A 467 -13.45 -5.67 -0.09
C THR A 467 -14.45 -4.71 0.57
N VAL A 468 -14.08 -4.05 1.66
CA VAL A 468 -14.96 -3.07 2.32
C VAL A 468 -15.30 -1.91 1.38
N GLN A 469 -14.34 -1.37 0.64
CA GLN A 469 -14.62 -0.28 -0.31
C GLN A 469 -15.50 -0.73 -1.47
N LEU A 470 -15.36 -1.97 -1.95
CA LEU A 470 -16.25 -2.55 -2.96
C LEU A 470 -17.68 -2.69 -2.44
N LEU A 471 -17.86 -3.13 -1.19
CA LEU A 471 -19.18 -3.19 -0.55
C LEU A 471 -19.80 -1.79 -0.43
N VAL A 472 -19.00 -0.78 -0.09
CA VAL A 472 -19.46 0.62 -0.09
C VAL A 472 -19.88 1.07 -1.49
N ARG A 473 -19.10 0.76 -2.55
CA ARG A 473 -19.49 1.09 -3.94
C ARG A 473 -20.77 0.37 -4.36
N ALA A 474 -20.96 -0.87 -3.92
CA ALA A 474 -22.18 -1.63 -4.19
C ALA A 474 -23.39 -1.02 -3.47
N ALA A 475 -23.24 -0.64 -2.20
CA ALA A 475 -24.29 0.03 -1.45
C ALA A 475 -24.68 1.38 -2.06
N GLU A 476 -23.72 2.20 -2.47
CA GLU A 476 -24.00 3.45 -3.21
C GLU A 476 -24.74 3.19 -4.53
N ARG A 477 -24.33 2.15 -5.28
CA ARG A 477 -24.96 1.78 -6.57
C ARG A 477 -26.43 1.39 -6.38
N LEU A 478 -26.73 0.71 -5.28
CA LEU A 478 -28.07 0.24 -4.93
C LEU A 478 -28.92 1.32 -4.24
N GLY A 479 -28.39 2.52 -4.04
CA GLY A 479 -29.07 3.61 -3.33
C GLY A 479 -29.34 3.27 -1.86
N LEU A 480 -28.42 2.55 -1.21
CA LEU A 480 -28.50 2.19 0.20
C LEU A 480 -27.84 3.26 1.07
N ASP A 481 -28.29 3.34 2.32
CA ASP A 481 -27.90 4.36 3.29
C ASP A 481 -26.59 4.01 4.02
N GLY A 482 -26.11 2.77 3.92
CA GLY A 482 -24.93 2.30 4.64
C GLY A 482 -24.54 0.86 4.35
N VAL A 483 -23.39 0.46 4.89
CA VAL A 483 -22.96 -0.95 4.98
C VAL A 483 -22.87 -1.31 6.46
N SER A 484 -23.33 -2.50 6.83
CA SER A 484 -23.40 -2.95 8.23
C SER A 484 -23.04 -4.42 8.36
N PHE A 485 -22.58 -4.82 9.56
CA PHE A 485 -22.34 -6.22 9.89
C PHE A 485 -22.27 -6.40 11.42
N VAL A 486 -22.30 -7.66 11.89
CA VAL A 486 -22.13 -8.00 13.31
C VAL A 486 -20.81 -8.77 13.50
N PRO A 487 -19.75 -8.18 14.08
CA PRO A 487 -18.50 -8.87 14.36
C PRO A 487 -18.67 -9.98 15.40
N ALA A 488 -18.55 -11.24 14.96
CA ALA A 488 -18.63 -12.41 15.83
C ALA A 488 -17.52 -12.47 16.90
N HIS A 489 -16.39 -11.80 16.65
CA HIS A 489 -15.24 -11.77 17.57
C HIS A 489 -14.68 -10.36 17.76
N TYR A 490 -14.07 -10.12 18.92
CA TYR A 490 -13.43 -8.84 19.28
C TYR A 490 -12.42 -8.37 18.22
N HIS A 491 -11.55 -9.27 17.73
CA HIS A 491 -10.55 -8.89 16.74
C HIS A 491 -11.15 -8.41 15.42
N VAL A 492 -12.34 -8.90 15.03
CA VAL A 492 -13.04 -8.44 13.81
C VAL A 492 -13.53 -7.01 14.01
N ALA A 493 -14.14 -6.71 15.16
CA ALA A 493 -14.54 -5.34 15.51
C ALA A 493 -13.32 -4.40 15.62
N TRP A 494 -12.23 -4.90 16.23
CA TRP A 494 -10.97 -4.19 16.33
C TRP A 494 -10.45 -3.82 14.95
N MET A 495 -10.37 -4.75 14.01
CA MET A 495 -9.92 -4.47 12.64
C MET A 495 -10.82 -3.50 11.88
N ALA A 496 -12.12 -3.45 12.19
CA ALA A 496 -13.10 -2.58 11.53
C ALA A 496 -13.21 -1.17 12.14
N ARG A 497 -12.62 -0.93 13.32
CA ARG A 497 -12.88 0.23 14.19
C ARG A 497 -12.64 1.60 13.56
N ASP A 498 -11.71 1.69 12.61
CA ASP A 498 -11.32 2.96 12.01
C ASP A 498 -12.34 3.42 10.94
N ARG A 499 -13.22 2.51 10.48
CA ARG A 499 -14.18 2.77 9.40
C ARG A 499 -15.64 2.58 9.81
N LEU A 500 -15.91 1.62 10.70
CA LEU A 500 -17.26 1.31 11.16
C LEU A 500 -17.43 1.63 12.63
N ARG A 501 -18.64 2.04 13.00
CA ARG A 501 -19.00 2.35 14.39
C ARG A 501 -20.16 1.49 14.83
N PHE A 502 -20.18 1.11 16.10
CA PHE A 502 -21.35 0.47 16.69
C PHE A 502 -22.57 1.39 16.61
N VAL A 503 -23.70 0.83 16.19
CA VAL A 503 -24.99 1.54 16.10
C VAL A 503 -25.52 1.85 17.50
N ASP A 504 -25.29 0.95 18.45
CA ASP A 504 -25.59 1.12 19.86
C ASP A 504 -24.45 1.91 20.55
N PRO A 505 -24.73 3.12 21.09
CA PRO A 505 -23.72 3.93 21.76
C PRO A 505 -23.18 3.29 23.04
N GLU A 506 -23.95 2.47 23.75
CA GLU A 506 -23.44 1.76 24.93
C GLU A 506 -22.40 0.72 24.53
N ARG A 507 -22.69 -0.06 23.47
CA ARG A 507 -21.73 -1.03 22.89
C ARG A 507 -20.48 -0.35 22.37
N ARG A 508 -20.63 0.83 21.74
CA ARG A 508 -19.50 1.67 21.34
C ARG A 508 -18.60 2.01 22.53
N GLY A 509 -19.18 2.50 23.62
CA GLY A 509 -18.45 2.86 24.84
C GLY A 509 -17.72 1.68 25.47
N GLN A 510 -18.41 0.54 25.58
CA GLN A 510 -17.82 -0.71 26.09
C GLN A 510 -16.63 -1.15 25.22
N PHE A 511 -16.78 -1.12 23.89
CA PHE A 511 -15.69 -1.44 22.98
C PHE A 511 -14.50 -0.47 23.09
N ASP A 512 -14.76 0.84 23.15
CA ASP A 512 -13.71 1.86 23.32
C ASP A 512 -12.94 1.68 24.63
N ALA A 513 -13.60 1.24 25.71
CA ALA A 513 -12.96 0.87 26.96
C ALA A 513 -12.07 -0.37 26.81
N LEU A 514 -12.54 -1.41 26.11
CA LEU A 514 -11.74 -2.61 25.84
C LEU A 514 -10.50 -2.30 25.00
N VAL A 515 -10.63 -1.48 23.94
CA VAL A 515 -9.49 -1.03 23.11
C VAL A 515 -8.46 -0.29 23.95
N GLN A 516 -8.91 0.61 24.85
CA GLN A 516 -8.01 1.34 25.73
C GLN A 516 -7.33 0.43 26.75
N HIS A 517 -8.09 -0.46 27.40
CA HIS A 517 -7.62 -1.32 28.47
C HIS A 517 -6.65 -2.40 27.96
N LEU A 518 -6.88 -2.92 26.74
CA LEU A 518 -6.09 -4.00 26.14
C LEU A 518 -5.02 -3.49 25.17
N ARG A 519 -4.67 -2.19 25.21
CA ARG A 519 -3.76 -1.56 24.24
C ARG A 519 -2.37 -2.21 24.15
N ASP A 520 -1.90 -2.79 25.26
CA ASP A 520 -0.58 -3.43 25.39
C ASP A 520 -0.68 -4.96 25.35
N VAL A 521 -1.89 -5.52 25.13
CA VAL A 521 -2.13 -6.95 25.03
C VAL A 521 -2.15 -7.36 23.55
N PRO A 522 -1.41 -8.40 23.13
CA PRO A 522 -1.49 -8.90 21.76
C PRO A 522 -2.93 -9.21 21.34
N LEU A 523 -3.31 -8.81 20.12
CA LEU A 523 -4.70 -8.90 19.64
C LEU A 523 -5.30 -10.31 19.73
N LEU A 524 -4.47 -11.34 19.50
CA LEU A 524 -4.86 -12.75 19.65
C LEU A 524 -5.27 -13.05 21.09
N ASP A 525 -4.47 -12.61 22.06
CA ASP A 525 -4.69 -12.91 23.47
C ASP A 525 -5.90 -12.13 23.98
N ALA A 526 -6.01 -10.84 23.63
CA ALA A 526 -7.21 -10.03 23.88
C ALA A 526 -8.48 -10.72 23.35
N SER A 527 -8.46 -11.21 22.11
CA SER A 527 -9.61 -11.90 21.53
C SER A 527 -9.91 -13.24 22.19
N ARG A 528 -8.91 -13.98 22.68
CA ARG A 528 -9.10 -15.24 23.42
C ARG A 528 -9.66 -15.02 24.82
N MET A 529 -9.18 -13.99 25.51
CA MET A 529 -9.68 -13.61 26.83
C MET A 529 -11.17 -13.26 26.76
N LEU A 530 -11.53 -12.37 25.83
CA LEU A 530 -12.89 -11.91 25.65
C LEU A 530 -13.83 -12.99 25.07
N GLY A 531 -13.32 -13.92 24.26
CA GLY A 531 -14.10 -15.05 23.74
C GLY A 531 -14.16 -16.26 24.69
N GLY A 532 -13.47 -16.21 25.83
CA GLY A 532 -13.34 -17.31 26.79
C GLY A 532 -13.82 -16.91 28.18
N ARG A 533 -12.89 -16.84 29.14
CA ARG A 533 -13.20 -16.59 30.56
C ARG A 533 -13.64 -15.15 30.89
N GLY A 534 -13.50 -14.22 29.94
CA GLY A 534 -13.77 -12.80 30.16
C GLY A 534 -12.69 -12.08 30.96
N LEU A 535 -12.73 -10.75 30.93
CA LEU A 535 -11.88 -9.89 31.75
C LEU A 535 -12.46 -9.78 33.17
N GLN A 536 -11.59 -9.84 34.17
CA GLN A 536 -12.01 -9.76 35.57
C GLN A 536 -12.38 -8.32 35.93
N VAL A 537 -13.38 -8.18 36.80
CA VAL A 537 -13.88 -6.91 37.30
C VAL A 537 -13.92 -6.92 38.83
N GLU A 538 -13.87 -5.75 39.48
CA GLU A 538 -13.95 -5.66 40.94
C GLU A 538 -15.27 -6.21 41.49
N HIS A 539 -16.38 -5.95 40.78
CA HIS A 539 -17.72 -6.38 41.15
C HIS A 539 -18.51 -6.79 39.90
N GLY A 540 -19.15 -7.97 39.96
CA GLY A 540 -20.01 -8.49 38.89
C GLY A 540 -19.37 -9.59 38.05
N GLU A 541 -20.04 -9.96 36.97
CA GLU A 541 -19.60 -11.01 36.05
C GLU A 541 -18.41 -10.57 35.18
N PRO A 542 -17.50 -11.50 34.81
CA PRO A 542 -16.42 -11.21 33.89
C PRO A 542 -16.92 -10.64 32.56
N VAL A 543 -16.20 -9.68 32.02
CA VAL A 543 -16.57 -8.99 30.77
C VAL A 543 -16.15 -9.85 29.59
N THR A 544 -17.13 -10.36 28.84
CA THR A 544 -16.93 -11.14 27.61
C THR A 544 -17.27 -10.34 26.36
N TRP A 545 -16.81 -10.81 25.20
CA TRP A 545 -17.20 -10.26 23.90
C TRP A 545 -18.70 -10.45 23.68
N THR A 546 -19.42 -9.36 23.42
CA THR A 546 -20.82 -9.39 22.99
C THR A 546 -20.92 -8.80 21.59
N PRO A 547 -21.21 -9.61 20.55
CA PRO A 547 -21.41 -9.10 19.21
C PRO A 547 -22.55 -8.07 19.15
N ALA A 548 -22.33 -6.97 18.42
CA ALA A 548 -23.33 -5.94 18.18
C ALA A 548 -23.12 -5.31 16.81
N GLU A 549 -24.17 -4.76 16.20
CA GLU A 549 -24.12 -4.25 14.84
C GLU A 549 -23.23 -3.01 14.71
N MET A 550 -22.29 -3.06 13.77
CA MET A 550 -21.45 -1.95 13.34
C MET A 550 -21.88 -1.51 11.94
N ALA A 551 -21.84 -0.20 11.68
CA ALA A 551 -22.19 0.38 10.39
C ALA A 551 -21.22 1.47 9.95
N VAL A 552 -21.08 1.61 8.63
CA VAL A 552 -20.56 2.80 7.95
C VAL A 552 -21.72 3.47 7.24
N ALA A 553 -21.86 4.78 7.45
CA ALA A 553 -22.93 5.57 6.87
C ALA A 553 -22.56 6.13 5.49
N LEU A 554 -23.52 6.08 4.57
CA LEU A 554 -23.50 6.77 3.27
C LEU A 554 -24.53 7.90 3.26
N ASP A 555 -25.62 7.76 4.02
CA ASP A 555 -26.62 8.79 4.29
C ASP A 555 -26.18 9.71 5.45
N PRO A 556 -26.27 11.06 5.30
CA PRO A 556 -26.00 12.00 6.39
C PRO A 556 -26.88 11.78 7.64
N GLY A 557 -28.12 11.32 7.47
CA GLY A 557 -29.00 11.01 8.60
C GLY A 557 -28.52 9.81 9.41
N LEU A 558 -28.07 8.75 8.75
CA LEU A 558 -27.46 7.59 9.41
C LEU A 558 -26.15 8.00 10.10
N GLN A 559 -25.33 8.82 9.44
CA GLN A 559 -24.10 9.36 10.05
C GLN A 559 -24.43 10.12 11.35
N ALA A 560 -25.41 11.04 11.30
CA ALA A 560 -25.86 11.76 12.48
C ALA A 560 -26.37 10.82 13.58
N ARG A 561 -27.05 9.72 13.23
CA ARG A 561 -27.49 8.70 14.19
C ARG A 561 -26.33 7.93 14.84
N LEU A 562 -25.26 7.66 14.11
CA LEU A 562 -24.04 7.04 14.65
C LEU A 562 -23.23 8.00 15.54
N ASP A 563 -23.36 9.31 15.30
CA ASP A 563 -22.76 10.37 16.10
C ASP A 563 -23.60 10.70 17.35
N GLN A 564 -24.93 10.54 17.26
CA GLN A 564 -25.86 10.63 18.38
C GLN A 564 -25.51 9.54 19.42
N GLY A 565 -25.36 9.96 20.68
CA GLY A 565 -24.98 9.06 21.77
C GLY A 565 -23.51 9.12 22.17
N ALA A 566 -22.70 10.04 21.64
CA ALA A 566 -21.31 10.22 22.07
C ALA A 566 -21.15 10.41 23.59
N ARG A 567 -22.10 11.10 24.25
CA ARG A 567 -22.12 11.23 25.72
C ARG A 567 -22.40 9.89 26.42
N GLN A 568 -23.37 9.13 25.92
CA GLN A 568 -23.71 7.81 26.45
C GLN A 568 -22.55 6.82 26.26
N ALA A 569 -21.90 6.84 25.09
CA ALA A 569 -20.71 6.04 24.82
C ALA A 569 -19.56 6.40 25.78
N ARG A 570 -19.34 7.71 26.04
CA ARG A 570 -18.33 8.14 27.01
C ARG A 570 -18.64 7.65 28.42
N HIS A 571 -19.89 7.77 28.86
CA HIS A 571 -20.30 7.28 30.18
C HIS A 571 -20.17 5.76 30.31
N ALA A 572 -20.60 4.99 29.29
CA ALA A 572 -20.44 3.55 29.26
C ALA A 572 -18.96 3.11 29.25
N LYS A 573 -18.11 3.88 28.56
CA LYS A 573 -16.66 3.67 28.55
C LYS A 573 -16.06 3.85 29.94
N GLU A 574 -16.34 4.99 30.59
CA GLU A 574 -15.85 5.31 31.94
C GLU A 574 -16.34 4.27 32.96
N ALA A 575 -17.64 3.96 32.95
CA ALA A 575 -18.24 2.96 33.86
C ALA A 575 -17.68 1.53 33.69
N LEU A 576 -17.17 1.18 32.51
CA LEU A 576 -16.49 -0.10 32.28
C LEU A 576 -15.02 -0.04 32.72
N LEU A 577 -14.31 1.05 32.42
CA LEU A 577 -12.91 1.22 32.84
C LEU A 577 -12.77 1.20 34.36
N ASP A 578 -13.69 1.84 35.09
CA ASP A 578 -13.66 1.96 36.55
C ASP A 578 -13.76 0.61 37.28
N ARG A 579 -14.35 -0.41 36.63
CA ARG A 579 -14.52 -1.74 37.25
C ARG A 579 -13.51 -2.78 36.76
N LEU A 580 -12.79 -2.52 35.66
CA LEU A 580 -11.88 -3.50 35.04
C LEU A 580 -10.61 -3.65 35.88
N LEU A 581 -10.32 -4.88 36.28
CA LEU A 581 -9.06 -5.18 36.98
C LEU A 581 -7.88 -5.17 35.99
N PRO A 582 -6.66 -4.81 36.43
CA PRO A 582 -5.48 -4.81 35.58
C PRO A 582 -5.24 -6.17 34.93
N VAL A 583 -4.99 -6.17 33.62
CA VAL A 583 -4.56 -7.36 32.87
C VAL A 583 -3.04 -7.38 32.82
N SER A 584 -2.44 -8.44 33.36
CA SER A 584 -1.01 -8.71 33.11
C SER A 584 -0.85 -9.26 31.69
N PRO A 585 0.06 -8.72 30.86
CA PRO A 585 0.35 -9.33 29.57
C PRO A 585 0.84 -10.76 29.81
N PRO A 586 0.43 -11.74 28.97
CA PRO A 586 0.94 -13.10 29.11
C PRO A 586 2.47 -13.06 29.01
N THR A 587 3.15 -13.71 29.96
CA THR A 587 4.61 -13.89 29.91
C THR A 587 4.97 -14.51 28.57
N PRO A 588 5.86 -13.91 27.75
CA PRO A 588 6.22 -14.51 26.48
C PRO A 588 6.73 -15.93 26.74
N ALA A 589 6.12 -16.91 26.07
CA ALA A 589 6.59 -18.28 26.14
C ALA A 589 8.08 -18.26 25.77
N ARG A 590 8.94 -18.73 26.68
CA ARG A 590 10.37 -18.89 26.43
C ARG A 590 10.51 -19.58 25.08
N ALA A 591 10.99 -18.85 24.07
CA ALA A 591 11.42 -19.47 22.83
C ALA A 591 12.41 -20.55 23.24
N THR A 592 12.06 -21.81 23.03
CA THR A 592 13.02 -22.90 23.08
C THR A 592 14.07 -22.53 22.06
N ARG A 593 15.22 -22.02 22.54
CA ARG A 593 16.42 -21.85 21.73
C ARG A 593 16.75 -23.24 21.21
N GLY A 594 16.32 -23.55 19.99
CA GLY A 594 16.94 -24.60 19.20
C GLY A 594 18.40 -24.18 19.08
N GLY A 595 19.27 -24.83 19.85
CA GLY A 595 20.69 -24.59 19.77
C GLY A 595 21.16 -24.86 18.33
N PRO A 596 22.18 -24.14 17.84
CA PRO A 596 22.78 -24.45 16.56
C PRO A 596 23.33 -25.87 16.63
N HIS A 597 22.78 -26.78 15.82
CA HIS A 597 23.46 -28.02 15.50
C HIS A 597 24.76 -27.64 14.76
N PRO A 598 25.95 -28.08 15.22
CA PRO A 598 27.17 -27.88 14.47
C PRO A 598 27.11 -28.74 13.21
N ALA A 599 27.01 -28.11 12.04
CA ALA A 599 27.34 -28.77 10.79
C ALA A 599 28.83 -29.11 10.81
N GLY A 600 29.14 -30.40 10.99
CA GLY A 600 30.48 -30.93 10.74
C GLY A 600 30.80 -30.88 9.24
N PRO A 601 32.09 -30.90 8.86
CA PRO A 601 32.50 -30.70 7.48
C PRO A 601 32.30 -31.97 6.65
N ALA A 602 31.65 -31.83 5.50
CA ALA A 602 31.80 -32.69 4.32
C ALA A 602 31.37 -31.92 3.08
#